data_AF-A0A4Q5UY09-F1
#
_entry.id   AF-A0A4Q5UY09-F1
#
_cell.length_a   1.000
_cell.length_b   1.000
_cell.length_c   1.000
_cell.angle_alpha   90.00
_cell.angle_beta   90.00
_cell.angle_gamma   90.00
#
_symmetry.space_group_name_H-M   'P 1'
#
loop_
_entity.id
_entity.type
_entity.pdbx_description
1 polymer ?
#
loop_
_entity_poly.entity_id
_entity_poly.type
_entity_poly.pdbx_seq_one_letter_code
_entity_poly.pdbx_strand_id
1 'polypeptide(L)'
;MDFKKILILPLLFIGSTLLYIGCCQCMEHSKQFFLARSLFVQPYGSGNSVIDTGRVTTVDSLYFNYTFRGECVVKNESPLFFLGNTARATQCDCIPCGSEGLKNKVVSVVITSDSSYNNIPAHQPLNALFKLYNDPPTAFPFDSIVPTLNRPYGNYYGISLFTTVKPGNSQGHVFTLAIQFADGQTLFVDTRRIFWM
;
A
#
# COMPACT_ATOMS: atom_id res chain seq x y z
N MET A 1 52.06 -39.03 19.66
CA MET A 1 50.90 -38.19 19.31
C MET A 1 50.99 -37.87 17.83
N ASP A 2 49.96 -38.22 17.07
CA ASP A 2 49.99 -38.18 15.60
C ASP A 2 49.61 -36.78 15.11
N PHE A 3 50.62 -35.96 14.77
CA PHE A 3 50.48 -34.53 14.46
C PHE A 3 49.46 -34.24 13.34
N LYS A 4 49.22 -35.20 12.44
CA LYS A 4 48.21 -35.07 11.37
C LYS A 4 46.78 -34.93 11.89
N LYS A 5 46.44 -35.58 13.00
CA LYS A 5 45.08 -35.52 13.58
C LYS A 5 44.82 -34.21 14.32
N ILE A 6 45.88 -33.56 14.82
CA ILE A 6 45.81 -32.30 15.56
C ILE A 6 45.54 -31.12 14.61
N LEU A 7 46.00 -31.18 13.36
CA LEU A 7 45.83 -30.10 12.38
C LEU A 7 44.42 -30.06 11.74
N ILE A 8 43.70 -31.18 11.73
CA ILE A 8 42.40 -31.31 11.04
C ILE A 8 41.26 -30.64 11.82
N LEU A 9 41.31 -30.67 13.16
CA LEU A 9 40.30 -30.05 14.01
C LEU A 9 40.15 -28.53 13.83
N PRO A 10 41.23 -27.72 13.83
CA PRO A 10 41.10 -26.28 13.61
C PRO A 10 40.64 -25.94 12.19
N LEU A 11 41.04 -26.72 11.18
CA LEU A 11 40.57 -26.56 9.79
C LEU A 11 39.06 -26.84 9.64
N LEU A 12 38.54 -27.87 10.31
CA LEU A 12 37.10 -28.15 10.34
C LEU A 12 36.31 -27.06 11.10
N PHE A 13 36.89 -26.51 12.17
CA PHE A 13 36.26 -25.43 12.94
C PHE A 13 36.21 -24.11 12.16
N ILE A 14 37.29 -23.78 11.44
CA ILE A 14 37.36 -22.61 10.54
C ILE A 14 36.42 -22.80 9.34
N GLY A 15 36.37 -24.01 8.77
CA GLY A 15 35.46 -24.34 7.68
C GLY A 15 33.98 -24.25 8.08
N SER A 16 33.62 -24.77 9.25
CA SER A 16 32.23 -24.73 9.74
C SER A 16 31.79 -23.33 10.19
N THR A 17 32.70 -22.51 10.75
CA THR A 17 32.40 -21.09 11.03
C THR A 17 32.27 -20.26 9.76
N LEU A 18 33.13 -20.44 8.76
CA LEU A 18 32.98 -19.74 7.46
C LEU A 18 31.69 -20.14 6.73
N LEU A 19 31.28 -21.41 6.80
CA LEU A 19 30.01 -21.90 6.26
C LEU A 19 28.79 -21.34 7.01
N TYR A 20 28.87 -21.23 8.35
CA TYR A 20 27.79 -20.64 9.15
C TYR A 20 27.60 -19.15 8.81
N ILE A 21 28.71 -18.39 8.69
CA ILE A 21 28.75 -16.97 8.36
C ILE A 21 28.20 -16.69 6.92
N GLY A 22 28.27 -17.66 6.00
CA GLY A 22 27.71 -17.57 4.65
C GLY A 22 26.19 -17.74 4.53
N CYS A 23 25.50 -18.27 5.55
CA CYS A 23 24.07 -18.61 5.47
C CYS A 23 23.10 -17.52 5.97
N CYS A 24 23.57 -16.37 6.48
CA CYS A 24 22.73 -15.22 6.84
C CYS A 24 22.76 -14.12 5.77
N GLN A 25 22.46 -14.49 4.52
CA GLN A 25 22.14 -13.50 3.50
C GLN A 25 20.62 -13.31 3.48
N CYS A 26 20.06 -12.38 4.26
CA CYS A 26 18.82 -11.78 3.77
C CYS A 26 19.24 -11.10 2.46
N MET A 27 18.84 -11.62 1.29
CA MET A 27 18.90 -10.83 0.03
C MET A 27 17.89 -9.64 0.06
N GLU A 28 17.58 -9.15 1.27
CA GLU A 28 16.52 -8.22 1.68
C GLU A 28 17.07 -6.89 2.21
N HIS A 29 18.38 -6.63 2.11
CA HIS A 29 18.89 -5.25 2.15
C HIS A 29 18.29 -4.36 1.04
N SER A 30 17.45 -4.93 0.16
CA SER A 30 17.06 -4.34 -1.09
C SER A 30 15.58 -3.94 -1.25
N LYS A 31 14.71 -4.09 -0.24
CA LYS A 31 13.24 -4.00 -0.45
C LYS A 31 12.45 -3.28 0.64
N GLN A 32 13.04 -2.25 1.23
CA GLN A 32 12.47 -1.48 2.35
C GLN A 32 11.21 -0.69 1.99
N PHE A 33 11.04 -0.33 0.71
CA PHE A 33 9.96 0.53 0.26
C PHE A 33 8.94 -0.25 -0.54
N PHE A 34 7.67 0.15 -0.44
CA PHE A 34 6.61 -0.34 -1.29
C PHE A 34 6.43 0.60 -2.49
N LEU A 35 6.51 0.06 -3.71
CA LEU A 35 6.23 0.79 -4.94
C LEU A 35 4.83 0.41 -5.43
N ALA A 36 3.88 1.33 -5.24
CA ALA A 36 2.53 1.19 -5.77
C ALA A 36 2.58 1.24 -7.31
N ARG A 37 2.07 0.20 -7.96
CA ARG A 37 2.00 0.09 -9.43
C ARG A 37 0.59 0.27 -9.97
N SER A 38 -0.41 -0.13 -9.18
CA SER A 38 -1.82 -0.08 -9.55
C SER A 38 -2.70 -0.03 -8.31
N LEU A 39 -3.98 0.29 -8.53
CA LEU A 39 -4.98 0.46 -7.50
C LEU A 39 -6.25 -0.29 -7.90
N PHE A 40 -6.86 -0.97 -6.94
CA PHE A 40 -8.15 -1.64 -7.11
C PHE A 40 -9.15 -1.05 -6.13
N VAL A 41 -10.41 -0.95 -6.54
CA VAL A 41 -11.52 -0.51 -5.70
C VAL A 41 -12.59 -1.58 -5.64
N GLN A 42 -13.09 -1.82 -4.43
CA GLN A 42 -14.26 -2.65 -4.19
C GLN A 42 -15.30 -1.83 -3.43
N PRO A 43 -16.42 -1.46 -4.09
CA PRO A 43 -17.47 -0.69 -3.47
C PRO A 43 -18.46 -1.61 -2.74
N TYR A 44 -18.86 -1.24 -1.52
CA TYR A 44 -19.83 -1.92 -0.67
C TYR A 44 -20.83 -0.90 -0.10
N GLY A 45 -22.06 -1.30 0.14
CA GLY A 45 -23.03 -0.51 0.89
C GLY A 45 -22.96 -0.78 2.38
N SER A 46 -23.62 0.06 3.18
CA SER A 46 -23.84 -0.21 4.60
C SER A 46 -24.34 -1.64 4.84
N GLY A 47 -23.81 -2.31 5.86
CA GLY A 47 -24.09 -3.72 6.14
C GLY A 47 -23.39 -4.71 5.19
N ASN A 48 -22.30 -4.30 4.52
CA ASN A 48 -21.53 -5.11 3.55
C ASN A 48 -22.37 -5.59 2.35
N SER A 49 -23.37 -4.80 1.96
CA SER A 49 -24.18 -5.11 0.79
C SER A 49 -23.38 -4.89 -0.51
N VAL A 50 -23.59 -5.75 -1.49
CA VAL A 50 -22.92 -5.67 -2.79
C VAL A 50 -23.63 -4.63 -3.67
N ILE A 51 -22.89 -3.61 -4.12
CA ILE A 51 -23.46 -2.47 -4.86
C ILE A 51 -22.97 -2.34 -6.31
N ASP A 52 -22.02 -3.17 -6.74
CA ASP A 52 -21.42 -3.16 -8.08
C ASP A 52 -22.16 -4.05 -9.10
N THR A 53 -23.44 -4.31 -8.85
CA THR A 53 -24.30 -5.19 -9.67
C THR A 53 -25.01 -4.48 -10.82
N GLY A 54 -24.86 -3.15 -10.94
CA GLY A 54 -25.59 -2.32 -11.89
C GLY A 54 -27.06 -2.07 -11.52
N ARG A 55 -27.50 -2.55 -10.34
CA ARG A 55 -28.82 -2.28 -9.78
C ARG A 55 -28.81 -1.02 -8.93
N VAL A 56 -29.98 -0.41 -8.75
CA VAL A 56 -30.17 0.70 -7.81
C VAL A 56 -29.98 0.20 -6.39
N THR A 57 -29.11 0.87 -5.62
CA THR A 57 -28.92 0.64 -4.19
C THR A 57 -29.64 1.71 -3.37
N THR A 58 -30.16 1.33 -2.20
CA THR A 58 -30.90 2.21 -1.28
C THR A 58 -30.17 2.47 0.04
N VAL A 59 -28.93 1.97 0.16
CA VAL A 59 -28.10 2.09 1.37
C VAL A 59 -27.79 3.54 1.72
N ASP A 60 -27.50 3.84 2.98
CA ASP A 60 -27.24 5.22 3.41
C ASP A 60 -25.81 5.70 3.21
N SER A 61 -24.86 4.77 3.17
CA SER A 61 -23.45 5.04 2.90
C SER A 61 -22.88 4.00 1.97
N LEU A 62 -22.03 4.47 1.05
CA LEU A 62 -21.13 3.63 0.27
C LEU A 62 -19.75 3.62 0.95
N TYR A 63 -19.13 2.46 0.98
CA TYR A 63 -17.76 2.20 1.41
C TYR A 63 -16.96 1.76 0.20
N PHE A 64 -15.81 2.38 -0.03
CA PHE A 64 -14.91 2.08 -1.12
C PHE A 64 -13.61 1.56 -0.53
N ASN A 65 -13.39 0.26 -0.66
CA ASN A 65 -12.16 -0.37 -0.18
C ASN A 65 -11.13 -0.34 -1.29
N TYR A 66 -10.17 0.57 -1.16
CA TYR A 66 -9.06 0.73 -2.08
C TYR A 66 -7.87 -0.11 -1.62
N THR A 67 -7.27 -0.84 -2.56
CA THR A 67 -6.12 -1.70 -2.30
C THR A 67 -5.05 -1.42 -3.35
N PHE A 68 -3.84 -1.09 -2.87
CA PHE A 68 -2.69 -0.99 -3.76
C PHE A 68 -2.20 -2.37 -4.16
N ARG A 69 -1.80 -2.50 -5.43
CA ARG A 69 -0.91 -3.58 -5.86
C ARG A 69 0.41 -2.99 -6.29
N GLY A 70 1.48 -3.62 -5.84
CA GLY A 70 2.81 -3.12 -6.01
C GLY A 70 3.84 -4.18 -5.73
N GLU A 71 5.08 -3.73 -5.64
CA GLU A 71 6.23 -4.57 -5.38
C GLU A 71 7.16 -3.87 -4.40
N CYS A 72 7.94 -4.67 -3.69
CA CYS A 72 8.90 -4.18 -2.71
C CYS A 72 10.22 -3.86 -3.40
N VAL A 73 10.80 -2.69 -3.11
CA VAL A 73 11.94 -2.12 -3.83
C VAL A 73 12.92 -1.41 -2.91
N VAL A 74 14.13 -1.24 -3.43
CA VAL A 74 15.25 -0.54 -2.78
C VAL A 74 15.06 0.96 -2.86
N LYS A 75 15.60 1.67 -1.85
CA LYS A 75 16.07 3.04 -2.08
C LYS A 75 17.24 2.96 -3.06
N ASN A 76 17.11 3.61 -4.21
CA ASN A 76 18.14 3.56 -5.24
C ASN A 76 19.35 4.40 -4.77
N GLU A 77 20.33 3.75 -4.16
CA GLU A 77 21.65 4.32 -3.92
C GLU A 77 22.67 3.36 -4.51
N SER A 78 23.32 3.76 -5.60
CA SER A 78 24.49 3.06 -6.14
C SER A 78 25.69 3.98 -6.03
N PRO A 79 26.89 3.44 -5.82
CA PRO A 79 27.70 3.29 -7.02
C PRO A 79 28.43 1.95 -7.24
N LEU A 80 28.77 1.15 -6.21
CA LEU A 80 29.78 0.07 -6.35
C LEU A 80 29.69 -1.09 -5.33
N PHE A 81 28.50 -1.57 -4.93
CA PHE A 81 28.36 -2.53 -3.80
C PHE A 81 28.72 -4.00 -4.09
N PHE A 82 28.97 -4.37 -5.35
CA PHE A 82 29.26 -5.77 -5.74
C PHE A 82 30.67 -6.27 -5.33
N LEU A 83 31.52 -5.41 -4.75
CA LEU A 83 32.88 -5.78 -4.32
C LEU A 83 32.95 -6.33 -2.87
N GLY A 84 31.84 -6.38 -2.13
CA GLY A 84 31.82 -6.70 -0.69
C GLY A 84 31.22 -8.05 -0.33
N ASN A 85 31.64 -9.13 -0.99
CA ASN A 85 31.27 -10.50 -0.59
C ASN A 85 31.96 -10.89 0.73
N THR A 86 31.48 -10.41 1.88
CA THR A 86 31.92 -10.93 3.19
C THR A 86 30.74 -11.07 4.15
N ALA A 87 30.19 -12.27 4.11
CA ALA A 87 29.68 -13.10 5.20
C ALA A 87 29.55 -12.43 6.60
N ARG A 88 28.33 -12.40 7.15
CA ARG A 88 28.02 -12.27 8.58
C ARG A 88 26.81 -13.13 8.95
N ALA A 89 26.97 -14.08 9.88
CA ALA A 89 25.86 -14.81 10.48
C ALA A 89 25.95 -14.80 12.00
N THR A 90 25.05 -14.04 12.61
CA THR A 90 24.49 -14.26 13.96
C THR A 90 23.33 -13.28 14.08
N GLN A 91 22.08 -13.76 13.96
CA GLN A 91 20.79 -13.01 14.02
C GLN A 91 20.58 -11.98 12.89
N CYS A 92 19.60 -12.16 12.00
CA CYS A 92 19.18 -11.09 11.08
C CYS A 92 17.67 -10.85 11.18
N ASP A 93 17.29 -9.78 11.88
CA ASP A 93 15.98 -9.15 11.77
C ASP A 93 15.86 -8.55 10.37
N CYS A 94 15.32 -9.32 9.43
CA CYS A 94 15.11 -8.80 8.09
C CYS A 94 13.92 -7.82 8.14
N ILE A 95 14.15 -6.60 7.63
CA ILE A 95 13.15 -5.55 7.62
C ILE A 95 12.00 -5.97 6.67
N PRO A 96 10.73 -6.02 7.13
CA PRO A 96 9.61 -6.45 6.29
C PRO A 96 9.37 -5.45 5.15
N CYS A 97 8.85 -5.96 4.03
CA CYS A 97 8.53 -5.14 2.87
C CYS A 97 7.65 -3.92 3.24
N GLY A 98 8.04 -2.74 2.75
CA GLY A 98 7.28 -1.52 2.96
C GLY A 98 7.34 -0.98 4.39
N SER A 99 8.26 -1.48 5.23
CA SER A 99 8.52 -0.93 6.57
C SER A 99 8.84 0.56 6.55
N GLU A 100 9.61 1.04 5.56
CA GLU A 100 9.97 2.45 5.36
C GLU A 100 8.86 3.23 4.63
N GLY A 101 7.80 2.52 4.29
CA GLY A 101 6.60 3.00 3.67
C GLY A 101 6.67 3.00 2.14
N LEU A 102 5.96 3.95 1.51
CA LEU A 102 5.96 4.10 0.06
C LEU A 102 7.29 4.63 -0.47
N LYS A 103 7.79 4.06 -1.57
CA LYS A 103 9.00 4.54 -2.27
C LYS A 103 8.84 5.99 -2.71
N ASN A 104 7.72 6.27 -3.37
CA ASN A 104 7.32 7.61 -3.73
C ASN A 104 6.21 8.02 -2.76
N LYS A 105 6.38 9.15 -2.08
CA LYS A 105 5.36 9.64 -1.15
C LYS A 105 4.13 10.12 -1.93
N VAL A 106 2.94 9.88 -1.40
CA VAL A 106 1.69 10.45 -1.90
C VAL A 106 1.69 11.94 -1.59
N VAL A 107 1.36 12.75 -2.59
CA VAL A 107 1.25 14.21 -2.49
C VAL A 107 -0.21 14.63 -2.38
N SER A 108 -1.08 14.01 -3.18
CA SER A 108 -2.51 14.33 -3.19
C SER A 108 -3.35 13.09 -3.43
N VAL A 109 -4.56 13.10 -2.88
CA VAL A 109 -5.61 12.13 -3.15
C VAL A 109 -6.88 12.91 -3.46
N VAL A 110 -7.53 12.57 -4.57
CA VAL A 110 -8.74 13.24 -5.01
C VAL A 110 -9.76 12.20 -5.40
N ILE A 111 -10.98 12.34 -4.89
CA ILE A 111 -12.13 11.56 -5.33
C ILE A 111 -13.07 12.45 -6.14
N THR A 112 -13.50 11.98 -7.30
CA THR A 112 -14.45 12.69 -8.16
C THR A 112 -15.58 11.75 -8.60
N SER A 113 -16.64 12.31 -9.16
CA SER A 113 -17.69 11.54 -9.85
C SER A 113 -17.89 12.07 -11.26
N ASP A 114 -18.22 11.19 -12.20
CA ASP A 114 -18.63 11.57 -13.57
C ASP A 114 -20.02 12.24 -13.66
N SER A 115 -20.75 12.29 -12.56
CA SER A 115 -22.08 12.90 -12.44
C SER A 115 -22.10 13.96 -11.34
N SER A 116 -23.02 14.92 -11.43
CA SER A 116 -23.19 15.95 -10.39
C SER A 116 -23.56 15.34 -9.03
N TYR A 117 -22.95 15.81 -7.94
CA TYR A 117 -23.13 15.26 -6.60
C TYR A 117 -23.42 16.39 -5.59
N ASN A 118 -24.66 16.50 -5.10
CA ASN A 118 -25.05 17.53 -4.11
C ASN A 118 -24.63 18.96 -4.50
N ASN A 119 -24.98 19.39 -5.71
CA ASN A 119 -24.59 20.68 -6.31
C ASN A 119 -23.09 20.85 -6.64
N ILE A 120 -22.27 19.82 -6.41
CA ILE A 120 -20.90 19.76 -6.92
C ILE A 120 -20.96 19.25 -8.37
N PRO A 121 -20.44 20.00 -9.36
CA PRO A 121 -20.43 19.56 -10.76
C PRO A 121 -19.65 18.25 -10.96
N ALA A 122 -19.94 17.55 -12.06
CA ALA A 122 -19.17 16.38 -12.48
C ALA A 122 -17.66 16.71 -12.59
N HIS A 123 -16.83 15.71 -12.29
CA HIS A 123 -15.37 15.76 -12.28
C HIS A 123 -14.75 16.77 -11.29
N GLN A 124 -15.55 17.38 -10.42
CA GLN A 124 -15.02 18.21 -9.33
C GLN A 124 -14.68 17.36 -8.10
N PRO A 125 -13.72 17.79 -7.27
CA PRO A 125 -13.34 17.09 -6.04
C PRO A 125 -14.52 16.94 -5.08
N LEU A 126 -14.73 15.72 -4.59
CA LEU A 126 -15.75 15.36 -3.61
C LEU A 126 -15.15 15.10 -2.21
N ASN A 127 -13.86 15.34 -2.00
CA ASN A 127 -13.11 14.99 -0.79
C ASN A 127 -13.85 15.33 0.52
N ALA A 128 -14.50 16.50 0.60
CA ALA A 128 -15.25 16.95 1.78
C ALA A 128 -16.49 16.10 2.13
N LEU A 129 -17.02 15.34 1.16
CA LEU A 129 -18.17 14.45 1.32
C LEU A 129 -17.75 13.00 1.62
N PHE A 130 -16.45 12.76 1.79
CA PHE A 130 -15.89 11.46 2.10
C PHE A 130 -15.11 11.52 3.41
N LYS A 131 -15.01 10.37 4.07
CA LYS A 131 -14.19 10.19 5.27
C LYS A 131 -13.37 8.91 5.15
N LEU A 132 -12.22 8.92 5.81
CA LEU A 132 -11.38 7.74 5.94
C LEU A 132 -11.93 6.86 7.07
N TYR A 133 -12.16 5.59 6.78
CA TYR A 133 -12.55 4.58 7.74
C TYR A 133 -11.35 3.67 8.01
N ASN A 134 -10.99 3.54 9.28
CA ASN A 134 -9.91 2.67 9.74
C ASN A 134 -10.42 1.77 10.87
N ASP A 135 -9.73 0.67 11.14
CA ASP A 135 -10.00 -0.27 12.24
C ASP A 135 -9.11 0.06 13.45
N PRO A 136 -9.64 0.25 14.69
CA PRO A 136 -11.05 0.22 15.10
C PRO A 136 -11.88 1.38 14.49
N PRO A 137 -13.19 1.16 14.26
CA PRO A 137 -14.05 1.96 13.39
C PRO A 137 -14.13 3.42 13.83
N THR A 138 -13.17 4.20 13.34
CA THR A 138 -13.05 5.63 13.61
C THR A 138 -13.06 6.35 12.29
N ALA A 139 -13.99 7.29 12.15
CA ALA A 139 -14.10 8.11 10.95
C ALA A 139 -13.15 9.31 11.07
N PHE A 140 -12.11 9.32 10.25
CA PHE A 140 -11.19 10.45 10.13
C PHE A 140 -11.58 11.37 8.98
N PRO A 141 -11.24 12.67 9.03
CA PRO A 141 -11.37 13.57 7.88
C PRO A 141 -10.63 13.02 6.67
N PHE A 142 -11.16 13.24 5.46
CA PHE A 142 -10.54 12.77 4.21
C PHE A 142 -9.06 13.16 4.10
N ASP A 143 -8.71 14.38 4.49
CA ASP A 143 -7.35 14.91 4.40
C ASP A 143 -6.32 14.11 5.23
N SER A 144 -6.78 13.26 6.14
CA SER A 144 -5.93 12.33 6.90
C SER A 144 -5.40 11.17 6.04
N ILE A 145 -5.91 10.97 4.82
CA ILE A 145 -5.46 9.89 3.93
C ILE A 145 -4.00 10.03 3.54
N VAL A 146 -3.55 11.21 3.13
CA VAL A 146 -2.16 11.44 2.68
C VAL A 146 -1.14 11.09 3.77
N PRO A 147 -1.24 11.63 5.01
CA PRO A 147 -0.32 11.23 6.07
C PRO A 147 -0.46 9.74 6.45
N THR A 148 -1.67 9.17 6.36
CA THR A 148 -1.89 7.74 6.63
C THR A 148 -1.18 6.85 5.61
N LEU A 149 -1.20 7.20 4.33
CA LEU A 149 -0.51 6.43 3.27
C LEU A 149 1.01 6.59 3.33
N ASN A 150 1.50 7.74 3.80
CA ASN A 150 2.93 8.04 3.85
C ASN A 150 3.64 7.50 5.10
N ARG A 151 2.91 6.95 6.08
CA ARG A 151 3.48 6.42 7.32
C ARG A 151 4.34 5.17 7.07
N PRO A 152 5.45 5.00 7.81
CA PRO A 152 6.17 3.72 7.90
C PRO A 152 5.24 2.60 8.36
N TYR A 153 5.52 1.36 7.95
CA TYR A 153 4.66 0.20 8.23
C TYR A 153 3.20 0.42 7.82
N GLY A 154 2.98 1.21 6.76
CA GLY A 154 1.66 1.52 6.25
C GLY A 154 0.93 0.25 5.81
N ASN A 155 -0.36 0.16 6.14
CA ASN A 155 -1.22 -0.86 5.55
C ASN A 155 -1.68 -0.35 4.19
N TYR A 156 -1.13 -0.91 3.12
CA TYR A 156 -1.45 -0.56 1.74
C TYR A 156 -2.65 -1.33 1.17
N TYR A 157 -3.30 -2.11 2.03
CA TYR A 157 -4.47 -2.93 1.71
C TYR A 157 -5.67 -2.43 2.50
N GLY A 158 -6.84 -2.40 1.85
CA GLY A 158 -8.10 -2.13 2.54
C GLY A 158 -8.26 -0.69 3.08
N ILE A 159 -7.71 0.31 2.38
CA ILE A 159 -8.00 1.72 2.70
C ILE A 159 -9.47 1.96 2.38
N SER A 160 -10.30 2.11 3.41
CA SER A 160 -11.73 2.27 3.25
C SER A 160 -12.11 3.74 3.29
N LEU A 161 -12.73 4.24 2.23
CA LEU A 161 -13.33 5.57 2.19
C LEU A 161 -14.84 5.43 2.20
N PHE A 162 -15.55 6.23 2.99
CA PHE A 162 -17.02 6.19 2.98
C PHE A 162 -17.64 7.55 2.75
N THR A 163 -18.81 7.54 2.11
CA THR A 163 -19.62 8.73 1.83
C THR A 163 -20.36 9.18 3.08
N THR A 164 -20.35 10.48 3.36
CA THR A 164 -21.08 11.06 4.49
C THR A 164 -22.51 11.48 4.16
N VAL A 165 -22.82 11.69 2.88
CA VAL A 165 -24.13 12.14 2.40
C VAL A 165 -24.44 11.45 1.07
N LYS A 166 -25.69 11.02 0.84
CA LYS A 166 -26.18 10.52 -0.45
C LYS A 166 -26.13 11.60 -1.56
N PRO A 167 -26.03 11.26 -2.85
CA PRO A 167 -26.27 12.20 -3.93
C PRO A 167 -27.74 12.65 -3.90
N GLY A 168 -27.98 13.94 -4.14
CA GLY A 168 -29.32 14.52 -4.20
C GLY A 168 -30.09 14.20 -5.48
N ASN A 169 -29.58 13.32 -6.33
CA ASN A 169 -30.21 12.87 -7.57
C ASN A 169 -30.03 11.35 -7.73
N SER A 170 -30.83 10.75 -8.61
CA SER A 170 -30.80 9.31 -8.92
C SER A 170 -29.91 8.96 -10.12
N GLN A 171 -29.00 9.86 -10.53
CA GLN A 171 -28.11 9.58 -11.64
C GLN A 171 -27.14 8.46 -11.25
N GLY A 172 -26.69 7.69 -12.24
CA GLY A 172 -25.62 6.72 -12.02
C GLY A 172 -24.29 7.44 -11.85
N HIS A 173 -23.46 7.01 -10.90
CA HIS A 173 -22.15 7.59 -10.61
C HIS A 173 -21.03 6.58 -10.87
N VAL A 174 -20.03 6.97 -11.65
CA VAL A 174 -18.70 6.38 -11.65
C VAL A 174 -17.83 7.27 -10.78
N PHE A 175 -17.27 6.70 -9.71
CA PHE A 175 -16.34 7.41 -8.84
C PHE A 175 -14.92 7.10 -9.27
N THR A 176 -14.09 8.14 -9.39
CA THR A 176 -12.67 8.03 -9.72
C THR A 176 -11.85 8.46 -8.51
N LEU A 177 -10.96 7.58 -8.03
CA LEU A 177 -9.91 7.94 -7.08
C LEU A 177 -8.61 8.17 -7.83
N ALA A 178 -8.06 9.37 -7.72
CA ALA A 178 -6.76 9.75 -8.23
C ALA A 178 -5.77 9.93 -7.07
N ILE A 179 -4.62 9.26 -7.16
CA ILE A 179 -3.53 9.36 -6.18
C ILE A 179 -2.27 9.83 -6.89
N GLN A 180 -1.80 11.02 -6.55
CA GLN A 180 -0.59 11.61 -7.12
C GLN A 180 0.61 11.35 -6.20
N PHE A 181 1.72 10.94 -6.79
CA PHE A 181 2.98 10.65 -6.12
C PHE A 181 4.00 11.76 -6.37
N ALA A 182 5.00 11.86 -5.49
CA ALA A 182 6.03 12.88 -5.54
C ALA A 182 6.96 12.79 -6.76
N ASP A 183 7.03 11.63 -7.42
CA ASP A 183 7.76 11.43 -8.67
C ASP A 183 6.95 11.85 -9.92
N GLY A 184 5.76 12.42 -9.71
CA GLY A 184 4.85 12.85 -10.78
C GLY A 184 3.91 11.76 -11.29
N GLN A 185 4.08 10.49 -10.87
CA GLN A 185 3.15 9.43 -11.22
C GLN A 185 1.77 9.71 -10.63
N THR A 186 0.70 9.43 -11.38
CA THR A 186 -0.67 9.42 -10.84
C THR A 186 -1.31 8.07 -11.13
N LEU A 187 -1.86 7.45 -10.09
CA LEU A 187 -2.68 6.25 -10.22
C LEU A 187 -4.15 6.63 -10.19
N PHE A 188 -4.91 6.07 -11.13
CA PHE A 188 -6.35 6.24 -11.20
C PHE A 188 -7.04 4.88 -11.05
N VAL A 189 -8.18 4.88 -10.38
CA VAL A 189 -9.10 3.74 -10.40
C VAL A 189 -10.52 4.26 -10.43
N ASP A 190 -11.32 3.63 -11.28
CA ASP A 190 -12.73 3.91 -11.41
C ASP A 190 -13.55 2.79 -10.78
N THR A 191 -14.67 3.16 -10.15
CA THR A 191 -15.69 2.19 -9.80
C THR A 191 -16.46 1.78 -11.05
N ARG A 192 -17.26 0.71 -10.94
CA ARG A 192 -18.38 0.54 -11.86
C ARG A 192 -19.40 1.66 -11.63
N ARG A 193 -20.31 1.88 -12.58
CA ARG A 193 -21.42 2.81 -12.40
C ARG A 193 -22.35 2.29 -11.28
N ILE A 194 -22.55 3.10 -10.26
CA ILE A 194 -23.42 2.84 -9.11
C ILE A 194 -24.65 3.72 -9.23
N PHE A 195 -25.84 3.12 -9.18
CA PHE A 195 -27.09 3.85 -9.14
C PHE A 195 -27.57 3.92 -7.69
N TRP A 196 -27.81 5.12 -7.18
CA TRP A 196 -28.09 5.33 -5.76
C TRP A 196 -29.36 6.15 -5.56
N MET A 197 -30.24 5.67 -4.68
CA MET A 197 -31.51 6.32 -4.31
C MET A 197 -31.66 6.53 -2.80
#